data_AF-A0A9W9EMV8-F1
#
_entry.id   AF-A0A9W9EMV8-F1
#
_cell.length_a   1.000
_cell.length_b   1.000
_cell.length_c   1.000
_cell.angle_alpha   90.00
_cell.angle_beta   90.00
_cell.angle_gamma   90.00
#
_symmetry.space_group_name_H-M   'P 1'
#
loop_
_entity.id
_entity.type
_entity.pdbx_description
1 polymer ?
#
loop_
_entity_poly.entity_id
_entity_poly.type
_entity_poly.pdbx_seq_one_letter_code
_entity_poly.pdbx_strand_id
1 'polypeptide(L)'
;MQFIQDTHPEAFPQLLERLPPELLQYIIELHFFSKPLGSHYALHQLRLLLHETNPYLRIRREIEHFLRSLRIREIIRTRWNLYLNYNDAVSNQHEIPLYPERQRDLATWSLTECTDCFYFMLDRWAIRPSYYNNHGYSFFALASHLENKELLCRLVSSAEPKELLKFLSTGLEDHTTIFQQTVTDAKVFQICWDRLESAPDLDLSLTLRVKHIYTVCKYVTVDLANRLLARGIDISMGLATGNGNLTAWHAVAEFHPDPKSIFEWLHIHALLPQELRPAVLLRATQSDRVEAAIWLIDHSNDSIEYRPAAIEAAKRQTDESATILDGIVQRTSLAQSRDRSLFPLQDLVVEIVSGACTKSRDLFMKKEVLCERQARFAEQHAEVYKSELTILEKRAILKIQKSLVCNSDWFLDMALVLAAREANLHNLAGLLDHLMDKE
;
A
#
# COMPACT_ATOMS: atom_id res chain seq x y z
N MET A 1 42.99 1.69 22.39
CA MET A 1 42.66 1.30 21.00
C MET A 1 42.59 2.49 20.07
N GLN A 2 41.68 3.45 20.32
CA GLN A 2 41.53 4.65 19.48
C GLN A 2 42.85 5.39 19.25
N PHE A 3 43.64 5.60 20.30
CA PHE A 3 44.97 6.22 20.21
C PHE A 3 45.98 5.49 19.29
N ILE A 4 45.98 4.15 19.23
CA ILE A 4 46.92 3.38 18.38
C ILE A 4 46.39 3.28 16.93
N GLN A 5 45.07 3.21 16.77
CA GLN A 5 44.39 3.18 15.48
C GLN A 5 44.51 4.53 14.75
N ASP A 6 44.49 5.64 15.50
CA ASP A 6 44.62 7.00 14.98
C ASP A 6 46.08 7.39 14.68
N THR A 7 47.06 6.71 15.30
CA THR A 7 48.50 7.00 15.11
C THR A 7 49.20 6.06 14.13
N HIS A 8 48.77 4.80 14.03
CA HIS A 8 49.39 3.79 13.13
C HIS A 8 48.34 2.82 12.53
N PRO A 9 47.51 3.28 11.57
CA PRO A 9 46.37 2.50 11.06
C PRO A 9 46.78 1.20 10.34
N GLU A 10 47.96 1.13 9.74
CA GLU A 10 48.43 -0.06 9.00
C GLU A 10 49.13 -1.11 9.89
N ALA A 11 49.80 -0.69 10.96
CA ALA A 11 50.53 -1.59 11.87
C ALA A 11 49.61 -2.25 12.90
N PHE A 12 48.49 -1.61 13.23
CA PHE A 12 47.59 -2.06 14.27
C PHE A 12 46.94 -3.43 13.98
N PRO A 13 46.39 -3.71 12.77
CA PRO A 13 45.88 -5.04 12.46
C PRO A 13 46.97 -6.13 12.46
N GLN A 14 48.20 -5.81 12.03
CA GLN A 14 49.31 -6.76 12.03
C GLN A 14 49.72 -7.17 13.46
N LEU A 15 49.61 -6.26 14.43
CA LEU A 15 49.84 -6.55 15.84
C LEU A 15 48.72 -7.42 16.42
N LEU A 16 47.47 -7.15 16.06
CA LEU A 16 46.32 -7.94 16.51
C LEU A 16 46.38 -9.39 16.00
N GLU A 17 46.86 -9.62 14.77
CA GLU A 17 47.07 -10.95 14.18
C GLU A 17 48.03 -11.83 14.99
N ARG A 18 48.92 -11.24 15.79
CA ARG A 18 49.90 -11.98 16.61
C ARG A 18 49.39 -12.35 18.00
N LEU A 19 48.25 -11.80 18.42
CA LEU A 19 47.70 -12.06 19.76
C LEU A 19 47.07 -13.45 19.84
N PRO A 20 47.06 -14.12 21.00
CA PRO A 20 46.22 -15.30 21.25
C PRO A 20 44.72 -15.02 20.97
N PRO A 21 43.93 -16.00 20.49
CA PRO A 21 42.52 -15.79 20.16
C PRO A 21 41.71 -15.21 21.32
N GLU A 22 41.96 -15.67 22.55
CA GLU A 22 41.25 -15.24 23.76
C GLU A 22 41.49 -13.76 24.05
N LEU A 23 42.73 -13.29 23.86
CA LEU A 23 43.09 -11.88 24.02
C LEU A 23 42.47 -11.02 22.91
N LEU A 24 42.44 -11.53 21.67
CA LEU A 24 41.81 -10.82 20.56
C LEU A 24 40.29 -10.69 20.77
N GLN A 25 39.61 -11.75 21.20
CA GLN A 25 38.18 -11.70 21.55
C GLN A 25 37.91 -10.72 22.69
N TYR A 26 38.75 -10.71 23.72
CA TYR A 26 38.64 -9.77 24.83
C TYR A 26 38.78 -8.30 24.37
N ILE A 27 39.73 -8.03 23.46
CA ILE A 27 39.92 -6.69 22.87
C ILE A 27 38.70 -6.28 22.04
N ILE A 28 38.16 -7.19 21.22
CA ILE A 28 36.93 -6.95 20.44
C ILE A 28 35.77 -6.62 21.39
N GLU A 29 35.58 -7.40 22.46
CA GLU A 29 34.54 -7.19 23.46
C GLU A 29 34.67 -5.82 24.15
N LEU A 30 35.87 -5.49 24.64
CA LEU A 30 36.17 -4.20 25.26
C LEU A 30 35.89 -3.03 24.32
N HIS A 31 36.25 -3.17 23.03
CA HIS A 31 36.02 -2.12 22.05
C HIS A 31 34.53 -1.97 21.75
N PHE A 32 33.83 -3.08 21.54
CA PHE A 32 32.40 -3.12 21.25
C PHE A 32 31.59 -2.47 22.38
N PHE A 33 31.94 -2.78 23.63
CA PHE A 33 31.30 -2.24 24.83
C PHE A 33 32.06 -1.08 25.48
N SER A 34 32.82 -0.30 24.69
CA SER A 34 33.52 0.88 25.21
C SER A 34 32.58 1.99 25.69
N LYS A 35 31.28 1.88 25.40
CA LYS A 35 30.18 2.69 25.93
C LYS A 35 29.14 1.78 26.59
N PRO A 36 28.34 2.28 27.56
CA PRO A 36 27.38 1.47 28.32
C PRO A 36 26.41 0.66 27.44
N LEU A 37 25.88 1.28 26.39
CA LEU A 37 24.95 0.66 25.44
C LEU A 37 25.62 0.20 24.14
N GLY A 38 26.95 0.05 24.15
CA GLY A 38 27.74 -0.30 22.97
C GLY A 38 28.21 0.92 22.18
N SER A 39 29.29 0.74 21.42
CA SER A 39 29.94 1.78 20.64
C SER A 39 29.64 1.62 19.15
N HIS A 40 28.87 2.55 18.59
CA HIS A 40 28.61 2.62 17.14
C HIS A 40 29.91 2.71 16.33
N TYR A 41 30.88 3.51 16.80
CA TYR A 41 32.20 3.61 16.18
C TYR A 41 32.89 2.25 16.12
N ALA A 42 32.90 1.50 17.23
CA ALA A 42 33.48 0.17 17.26
C ALA A 42 32.77 -0.78 16.29
N LEU A 43 31.44 -0.78 16.27
CA LEU A 43 30.64 -1.61 15.35
C LEU A 43 30.99 -1.31 13.88
N HIS A 44 31.14 -0.04 13.50
CA HIS A 44 31.60 0.35 12.17
C HIS A 44 33.00 -0.17 11.86
N GLN A 45 33.94 -0.03 12.80
CA GLN A 45 35.31 -0.52 12.61
C GLN A 45 35.34 -2.04 12.43
N LEU A 46 34.59 -2.79 13.25
CA LEU A 46 34.47 -4.24 13.11
C LEU A 46 33.88 -4.63 11.75
N ARG A 47 32.90 -3.87 11.25
CA ARG A 47 32.35 -4.08 9.91
C ARG A 47 33.38 -3.86 8.81
N LEU A 48 34.15 -2.77 8.88
CA LEU A 48 35.22 -2.48 7.92
C LEU A 48 36.30 -3.57 7.92
N LEU A 49 36.64 -4.09 9.11
CA LEU A 49 37.59 -5.19 9.25
C LEU A 49 37.10 -6.51 8.63
N LEU A 50 35.79 -6.66 8.45
CA LEU A 50 35.18 -7.83 7.82
C LEU A 50 34.98 -7.73 6.32
N HIS A 51 35.32 -6.59 5.70
CA HIS A 51 35.23 -6.42 4.26
C HIS A 51 36.10 -7.45 3.52
N GLU A 52 35.66 -7.96 2.37
CA GLU A 52 36.31 -9.08 1.68
C GLU A 52 37.75 -8.78 1.26
N THR A 53 38.04 -7.52 0.98
CA THR A 53 39.37 -7.01 0.62
C THR A 53 40.34 -6.96 1.80
N ASN A 54 39.90 -7.27 3.02
CA ASN A 54 40.75 -7.24 4.20
C ASN A 54 41.62 -8.53 4.28
N PRO A 55 42.96 -8.40 4.31
CA PRO A 55 43.88 -9.54 4.29
C PRO A 55 43.98 -10.30 5.63
N TYR A 56 43.43 -9.75 6.72
CA TYR A 56 43.61 -10.27 8.08
C TYR A 56 42.55 -11.33 8.42
N LEU A 57 42.69 -12.52 7.82
CA LEU A 57 41.73 -13.63 7.90
C LEU A 57 41.43 -14.07 9.34
N ARG A 58 42.42 -14.03 10.24
CA ARG A 58 42.23 -14.47 11.62
C ARG A 58 41.39 -13.46 12.39
N ILE A 59 41.68 -12.17 12.23
CA ILE A 59 40.87 -11.09 12.81
C ILE A 59 39.42 -11.23 12.34
N ARG A 60 39.20 -11.45 11.04
CA ARG A 60 37.84 -11.67 10.50
C ARG A 60 37.13 -12.83 11.19
N ARG A 61 37.79 -13.98 11.31
CA ARG A 61 37.24 -15.16 11.98
C ARG A 61 36.88 -14.89 13.44
N GLU A 62 37.73 -14.17 14.18
CA GLU A 62 37.45 -13.85 15.58
C GLU A 62 36.31 -12.83 15.73
N ILE A 63 36.18 -11.84 14.84
CA ILE A 63 35.03 -10.92 14.85
C ILE A 63 33.73 -11.69 14.56
N GLU A 64 33.73 -12.59 13.58
CA GLU A 64 32.56 -13.44 13.30
C GLU A 64 32.22 -14.35 14.47
N HIS A 65 33.22 -14.97 15.09
CA HIS A 65 33.04 -15.82 16.26
C HIS A 65 32.44 -15.02 17.43
N PHE A 66 33.01 -13.84 17.72
CA PHE A 66 32.54 -12.94 18.77
C PHE A 66 31.05 -12.59 18.57
N LEU A 67 30.67 -12.09 17.38
CA LEU A 67 29.31 -11.64 17.09
C LEU A 67 28.28 -12.78 17.07
N ARG A 68 28.67 -13.99 16.70
CA ARG A 68 27.79 -15.18 16.69
C ARG A 68 27.69 -15.88 18.05
N SER A 69 28.55 -15.55 19.01
CA SER A 69 28.62 -16.27 20.28
C SER A 69 27.34 -16.07 21.11
N LEU A 70 26.88 -17.13 21.78
CA LEU A 70 25.72 -17.06 22.70
C LEU A 70 25.99 -16.10 23.87
N ARG A 71 27.22 -16.11 24.41
CA ARG A 71 27.63 -15.23 25.50
C ARG A 71 27.45 -13.76 25.14
N ILE A 72 27.92 -13.32 23.98
CA ILE A 72 27.84 -11.90 23.58
C ILE A 72 26.39 -11.50 23.33
N ARG A 73 25.57 -12.37 22.73
CA ARG A 73 24.13 -12.13 22.56
C ARG A 73 23.43 -11.91 23.90
N GLU A 74 23.79 -12.68 24.92
CA GLU A 74 23.22 -12.54 26.26
C GLU A 74 23.68 -11.25 26.96
N ILE A 75 24.94 -10.86 26.77
CA ILE A 75 25.47 -9.57 27.27
C ILE A 75 24.76 -8.40 26.57
N ILE A 76 24.60 -8.46 25.25
CA ILE A 76 23.84 -7.49 24.46
C ILE A 76 22.42 -7.38 25.02
N ARG A 77 21.70 -8.49 25.10
CA ARG A 77 20.31 -8.54 25.58
C ARG A 77 20.18 -7.89 26.96
N THR A 78 21.05 -8.28 27.89
CA THR A 78 21.01 -7.79 29.27
C THR A 78 21.39 -6.31 29.37
N ARG A 79 22.49 -5.88 28.75
CA ARG A 79 22.98 -4.49 28.85
C ARG A 79 22.07 -3.50 28.13
N TRP A 80 21.45 -3.93 27.04
CA TRP A 80 20.56 -3.10 26.23
C TRP A 80 19.10 -3.20 26.69
N ASN A 81 18.83 -4.01 27.72
CA ASN A 81 17.50 -4.26 28.26
C ASN A 81 16.50 -4.69 27.16
N LEU A 82 16.95 -5.62 26.31
CA LEU A 82 16.12 -6.20 25.26
C LEU A 82 15.36 -7.41 25.80
N TYR A 83 14.10 -7.50 25.43
CA TYR A 83 13.28 -8.67 25.69
C TYR A 83 13.44 -9.67 24.55
N LEU A 84 13.49 -10.96 24.89
CA LEU A 84 13.78 -12.05 23.96
C LEU A 84 12.72 -12.19 22.85
N ASN A 85 11.46 -11.96 23.22
CA ASN A 85 10.29 -12.06 22.37
C ASN A 85 9.11 -11.29 23.00
N TYR A 86 7.96 -11.33 22.33
CA TYR A 86 6.75 -10.67 22.80
C TYR A 86 6.33 -11.10 24.20
N ASN A 87 6.35 -12.41 24.50
CA ASN A 87 5.89 -12.92 25.79
C ASN A 87 6.79 -12.42 26.94
N ASP A 88 8.10 -12.37 26.70
CA ASP A 88 9.07 -11.81 27.64
C ASP A 88 8.82 -10.31 27.86
N ALA A 89 8.58 -9.56 26.78
CA ALA A 89 8.26 -8.14 26.86
C ALA A 89 6.95 -7.87 27.63
N VAL A 90 5.92 -8.69 27.43
CA VAL A 90 4.65 -8.61 28.18
C VAL A 90 4.85 -8.94 29.66
N SER A 91 5.61 -10.01 29.97
CA SER A 91 5.88 -10.41 31.36
C SER A 91 6.56 -9.30 32.16
N ASN A 92 7.38 -8.50 31.48
CA ASN A 92 8.13 -7.39 32.06
C ASN A 92 7.54 -6.02 31.70
N GLN A 93 6.27 -5.96 31.27
CA GLN A 93 5.64 -4.70 30.83
C GLN A 93 5.63 -3.62 31.92
N HIS A 94 5.58 -4.03 33.18
CA HIS A 94 5.67 -3.14 34.34
C HIS A 94 7.02 -2.42 34.48
N GLU A 95 8.08 -2.91 33.82
CA GLU A 95 9.41 -2.30 33.80
C GLU A 95 9.61 -1.33 32.62
N ILE A 96 8.68 -1.34 31.66
CA ILE A 96 8.74 -0.50 30.47
C ILE A 96 8.40 0.94 30.88
N PRO A 97 9.33 1.90 30.72
CA PRO A 97 9.10 3.26 31.17
C PRO A 97 8.00 3.94 30.36
N LEU A 98 7.10 4.63 31.06
CA LEU A 98 6.02 5.44 30.46
C LEU A 98 6.54 6.67 29.69
N TYR A 99 7.79 7.09 29.96
CA TYR A 99 8.42 8.26 29.34
C TYR A 99 9.73 7.84 28.63
N PRO A 100 9.86 8.09 27.31
CA PRO A 100 10.94 7.53 26.47
C PRO A 100 12.28 8.27 26.58
N GLU A 101 12.53 9.02 27.65
CA GLU A 101 13.78 9.81 27.82
C GLU A 101 15.03 8.95 28.03
N ARG A 102 14.93 7.61 27.99
CA ARG A 102 16.09 6.72 28.08
C ARG A 102 16.90 6.75 26.78
N GLN A 103 18.23 6.67 26.93
CA GLN A 103 19.13 6.42 25.80
C GLN A 103 18.69 5.15 25.05
N ARG A 104 18.54 5.28 23.72
CA ARG A 104 18.32 4.15 22.82
C ARG A 104 19.50 3.19 22.92
N ASP A 105 19.22 1.89 22.99
CA ASP A 105 20.26 0.88 22.82
C ASP A 105 20.90 0.97 21.41
N LEU A 106 22.09 0.39 21.23
CA LEU A 106 22.80 0.49 19.97
C LEU A 106 22.03 -0.14 18.80
N ALA A 107 21.21 -1.17 18.99
CA ALA A 107 20.40 -1.71 17.90
C ALA A 107 19.26 -0.77 17.52
N THR A 108 18.48 -0.28 18.48
CA THR A 108 17.42 0.71 18.22
C THR A 108 17.99 1.98 17.60
N TRP A 109 19.13 2.48 18.10
CA TRP A 109 19.82 3.64 17.53
C TRP A 109 20.34 3.36 16.12
N SER A 110 20.99 2.22 15.89
CA SER A 110 21.51 1.87 14.55
C SER A 110 20.36 1.67 13.57
N LEU A 111 19.21 1.14 14.00
CA LEU A 111 18.05 0.98 13.14
C LEU A 111 17.62 2.34 12.54
N THR A 112 17.63 3.41 13.34
CA THR A 112 17.21 4.76 12.91
C THR A 112 18.33 5.57 12.26
N GLU A 113 19.55 5.52 12.81
CA GLU A 113 20.64 6.43 12.41
C GLU A 113 21.68 5.78 11.48
N CYS A 114 21.77 4.44 11.44
CA CYS A 114 22.77 3.73 10.63
C CYS A 114 22.31 2.29 10.32
N THR A 115 21.31 2.15 9.44
CA THR A 115 20.67 0.85 9.11
C THR A 115 21.67 -0.22 8.68
N ASP A 116 22.75 0.24 8.09
CA ASP A 116 23.92 -0.48 7.62
C ASP A 116 24.67 -1.21 8.77
N CYS A 117 24.74 -0.60 9.95
CA CYS A 117 25.23 -1.19 11.19
C CYS A 117 24.19 -2.12 11.82
N PHE A 118 22.90 -1.80 11.69
CA PHE A 118 21.82 -2.68 12.14
C PHE A 118 21.81 -4.00 11.36
N TYR A 119 21.90 -3.97 10.03
CA TYR A 119 22.03 -5.15 9.18
C TYR A 119 23.24 -5.99 9.57
N PHE A 120 24.38 -5.35 9.80
CA PHE A 120 25.59 -6.03 10.19
C PHE A 120 25.42 -6.83 11.50
N MET A 121 24.72 -6.28 12.50
CA MET A 121 24.37 -7.00 13.75
C MET A 121 23.35 -8.12 13.50
N LEU A 122 22.33 -7.87 12.68
CA LEU A 122 21.26 -8.81 12.37
C LEU A 122 21.79 -10.05 11.64
N ASP A 123 22.56 -9.87 10.56
CA ASP A 123 23.11 -10.95 9.72
C ASP A 123 24.06 -11.88 10.48
N ARG A 124 24.71 -11.34 11.51
CA ARG A 124 25.64 -12.08 12.37
C ARG A 124 24.98 -12.61 13.64
N TRP A 125 23.66 -12.47 13.72
CA TRP A 125 22.82 -12.95 14.81
C TRP A 125 23.14 -12.31 16.17
N ALA A 126 23.92 -11.22 16.21
CA ALA A 126 24.23 -10.51 17.44
C ALA A 126 22.96 -9.96 18.10
N ILE A 127 21.96 -9.62 17.28
CA ILE A 127 20.58 -9.37 17.65
C ILE A 127 19.64 -10.33 16.89
N ARG A 128 18.41 -10.48 17.36
CA ARG A 128 17.38 -11.28 16.68
C ARG A 128 16.21 -10.41 16.24
N PRO A 129 15.54 -10.75 15.12
CA PRO A 129 14.30 -10.08 14.71
C PRO A 129 13.19 -10.12 15.78
N SER A 130 13.18 -11.18 16.60
CA SER A 130 12.17 -11.39 17.65
C SER A 130 12.34 -10.46 18.85
N TYR A 131 13.46 -9.75 18.96
CA TYR A 131 13.72 -8.91 20.13
C TYR A 131 12.78 -7.70 20.17
N TYR A 132 12.41 -7.34 21.39
CA TYR A 132 11.69 -6.10 21.68
C TYR A 132 12.64 -5.19 22.44
N ASN A 133 12.63 -3.91 22.10
CA ASN A 133 13.42 -2.93 22.83
C ASN A 133 12.83 -2.67 24.22
N ASN A 134 13.56 -1.88 25.01
CA ASN A 134 13.14 -1.46 26.34
C ASN A 134 11.89 -0.56 26.38
N HIS A 135 11.31 -0.21 25.22
CA HIS A 135 10.04 0.50 25.09
C HIS A 135 8.88 -0.42 24.69
N GLY A 136 9.13 -1.74 24.59
CA GLY A 136 8.11 -2.72 24.23
C GLY A 136 7.77 -2.76 22.75
N TYR A 137 8.62 -2.23 21.86
CA TYR A 137 8.44 -2.31 20.41
C TYR A 137 9.35 -3.38 19.80
N SER A 138 8.80 -4.19 18.91
CA SER A 138 9.60 -5.06 18.04
C SER A 138 10.44 -4.21 17.07
N PHE A 139 11.57 -4.75 16.59
CA PHE A 139 12.33 -4.10 15.53
C PHE A 139 11.51 -3.94 14.24
N PHE A 140 10.54 -4.82 13.98
CA PHE A 140 9.62 -4.67 12.85
C PHE A 140 8.71 -3.45 13.01
N ALA A 141 8.20 -3.18 14.21
CA ALA A 141 7.38 -2.00 14.48
C ALA A 141 8.20 -0.71 14.23
N LEU A 142 9.42 -0.65 14.77
CA LEU A 142 10.32 0.48 14.55
C LEU A 142 10.67 0.69 13.07
N ALA A 143 10.99 -0.38 12.35
CA ALA A 143 11.24 -0.33 10.91
C ALA A 143 10.01 0.13 10.11
N SER A 144 8.81 -0.26 10.56
CA SER A 144 7.55 0.15 9.92
C SER A 144 7.32 1.66 10.06
N HIS A 145 7.63 2.25 11.21
CA HIS A 145 7.56 3.69 11.41
C HIS A 145 8.55 4.50 10.56
N LEU A 146 9.64 3.87 10.12
CA LEU A 146 10.62 4.48 9.21
C LEU A 146 10.28 4.29 7.72
N GLU A 147 9.21 3.55 7.41
CA GLU A 147 8.83 3.19 6.03
C GLU A 147 9.96 2.50 5.22
N ASN A 148 10.91 1.87 5.90
CA ASN A 148 12.06 1.23 5.26
C ASN A 148 11.71 -0.20 4.79
N LYS A 149 11.21 -0.32 3.57
CA LYS A 149 10.74 -1.59 2.97
C LYS A 149 11.81 -2.68 2.88
N GLU A 150 13.07 -2.31 2.61
CA GLU A 150 14.17 -3.28 2.54
C GLU A 150 14.43 -3.91 3.91
N LEU A 151 14.47 -3.06 4.94
CA LEU A 151 14.64 -3.50 6.32
C LEU A 151 13.50 -4.41 6.77
N LEU A 152 12.25 -4.06 6.42
CA LEU A 152 11.08 -4.91 6.69
C LEU A 152 11.22 -6.28 6.03
N CYS A 153 11.58 -6.34 4.74
CA CYS A 153 11.80 -7.60 4.02
C CYS A 153 12.86 -8.46 4.74
N ARG A 154 13.96 -7.84 5.18
CA ARG A 154 15.08 -8.56 5.83
C ARG A 154 14.73 -9.07 7.22
N LEU A 155 14.00 -8.28 8.01
CA LEU A 155 13.49 -8.68 9.33
C LEU A 155 12.54 -9.87 9.21
N VAL A 156 11.57 -9.81 8.28
CA VAL A 156 10.62 -10.91 8.04
C VAL A 156 11.34 -12.17 7.56
N SER A 157 12.27 -12.04 6.62
CA SER A 157 13.04 -13.17 6.09
C SER A 157 13.84 -13.89 7.17
N SER A 158 14.33 -13.14 8.17
CA SER A 158 15.20 -13.66 9.23
C SER A 158 14.42 -14.16 10.45
N ALA A 159 13.12 -13.83 10.57
CA ALA A 159 12.30 -14.19 11.72
C ALA A 159 11.88 -15.66 11.68
N GLU A 160 11.74 -16.29 12.84
CA GLU A 160 11.08 -17.60 12.96
C GLU A 160 9.57 -17.44 12.63
N PRO A 161 8.94 -18.40 11.94
CA PRO A 161 7.54 -18.27 11.50
C PRO A 161 6.56 -17.92 12.63
N LYS A 162 6.70 -18.54 13.82
CA LYS A 162 5.85 -18.26 14.99
C LYS A 162 5.95 -16.81 15.51
N GLU A 163 7.08 -16.14 15.26
CA GLU A 163 7.31 -14.77 15.70
C GLU A 163 6.58 -13.76 14.79
N LEU A 164 6.34 -14.12 13.53
CA LEU A 164 5.55 -13.30 12.59
C LEU A 164 4.08 -13.17 13.03
N LEU A 165 3.61 -14.07 13.90
CA LEU A 165 2.26 -14.04 14.46
C LEU A 165 2.19 -13.26 15.79
N LYS A 166 3.28 -12.64 16.24
CA LYS A 166 3.32 -11.83 17.47
C LYS A 166 2.96 -10.38 17.21
N PHE A 167 2.46 -9.71 18.26
CA PHE A 167 2.05 -8.30 18.20
C PHE A 167 3.23 -7.35 18.06
N LEU A 168 3.04 -6.24 17.34
CA LEU A 168 4.09 -5.25 17.07
C LEU A 168 4.66 -4.60 18.33
N SER A 169 3.80 -4.40 19.33
CA SER A 169 4.13 -3.78 20.61
C SER A 169 3.41 -4.44 21.77
N THR A 170 3.92 -4.25 22.99
CA THR A 170 3.24 -4.63 24.24
C THR A 170 2.19 -3.62 24.70
N GLY A 171 2.14 -2.41 24.09
CA GLY A 171 1.15 -1.38 24.38
C GLY A 171 -0.29 -1.77 24.04
N LEU A 172 -1.26 -1.12 24.69
CA LEU A 172 -2.69 -1.44 24.64
C LEU A 172 -3.41 -0.93 23.38
N GLU A 173 -2.79 -0.03 22.60
CA GLU A 173 -3.53 0.74 21.58
C GLU A 173 -3.63 0.05 20.21
N ASP A 174 -2.76 -0.90 19.90
CA ASP A 174 -2.82 -1.61 18.61
C ASP A 174 -2.39 -3.07 18.69
N HIS A 175 -3.38 -3.96 18.83
CA HIS A 175 -3.20 -5.42 18.78
C HIS A 175 -3.07 -5.91 17.33
N THR A 176 -2.10 -5.34 16.60
CA THR A 176 -1.74 -5.73 15.24
C THR A 176 -0.49 -6.61 15.28
N THR A 177 -0.53 -7.76 14.61
CA THR A 177 0.62 -8.68 14.48
C THR A 177 1.56 -8.26 13.35
N ILE A 178 2.79 -8.78 13.35
CA ILE A 178 3.72 -8.56 12.23
C ILE A 178 3.07 -8.99 10.91
N PHE A 179 2.49 -10.20 10.85
CA PHE A 179 1.79 -10.70 9.66
C PHE A 179 0.66 -9.77 9.20
N GLN A 180 -0.19 -9.32 10.12
CA GLN A 180 -1.25 -8.38 9.83
C GLN A 180 -0.73 -7.03 9.31
N GLN A 181 0.39 -6.54 9.83
CA GLN A 181 1.00 -5.29 9.36
C GLN A 181 1.60 -5.42 7.95
N THR A 182 2.12 -6.62 7.61
CA THR A 182 2.74 -6.84 6.29
C THR A 182 1.77 -6.66 5.13
N VAL A 183 0.45 -6.81 5.33
CA VAL A 183 -0.55 -6.68 4.26
C VAL A 183 -0.53 -5.33 3.55
N THR A 184 0.05 -4.30 4.19
CA THR A 184 0.16 -2.94 3.64
C THR A 184 1.15 -2.84 2.48
N ASP A 185 2.05 -3.81 2.31
CA ASP A 185 3.00 -3.87 1.20
C ASP A 185 3.05 -5.28 0.60
N ALA A 186 2.68 -5.40 -0.67
CA ALA A 186 2.56 -6.70 -1.36
C ALA A 186 3.86 -7.52 -1.33
N LYS A 187 5.03 -6.88 -1.41
CA LYS A 187 6.31 -7.57 -1.41
C LYS A 187 6.65 -8.10 -0.01
N VAL A 188 6.47 -7.26 1.01
CA VAL A 188 6.71 -7.68 2.40
C VAL A 188 5.71 -8.78 2.81
N PHE A 189 4.43 -8.64 2.40
CA PHE A 189 3.41 -9.66 2.62
C PHE A 189 3.78 -10.99 1.97
N GLN A 190 4.22 -11.00 0.71
CA GLN A 190 4.61 -12.24 0.03
C GLN A 190 5.75 -12.97 0.75
N ILE A 191 6.79 -12.24 1.16
CA ILE A 191 7.90 -12.83 1.92
C ILE A 191 7.41 -13.41 3.25
N CYS A 192 6.53 -12.68 3.95
CA CYS A 192 5.93 -13.14 5.20
C CYS A 192 5.09 -14.41 4.99
N TRP A 193 4.29 -14.42 3.92
CA TRP A 193 3.46 -15.54 3.53
C TRP A 193 4.28 -16.79 3.24
N ASP A 194 5.33 -16.69 2.42
CA ASP A 194 6.17 -17.85 2.07
C ASP A 194 6.81 -18.49 3.32
N ARG A 195 7.15 -17.68 4.32
CA ARG A 195 7.69 -18.15 5.62
C ARG A 195 6.63 -18.87 6.45
N LEU A 196 5.40 -18.35 6.50
CA LEU A 196 4.29 -18.91 7.28
C LEU A 196 3.69 -20.15 6.62
N GLU A 197 3.59 -20.18 5.29
CA GLU A 197 3.11 -21.31 4.53
C GLU A 197 4.02 -22.53 4.71
N SER A 198 5.33 -22.31 4.76
CA SER A 198 6.34 -23.35 5.01
C SER A 198 6.32 -23.93 6.43
N ALA A 199 5.45 -23.43 7.33
CA ALA A 199 5.33 -23.86 8.72
C ALA A 199 3.93 -24.47 8.98
N PRO A 200 3.73 -25.77 8.66
CA PRO A 200 2.40 -26.40 8.69
C PRO A 200 1.78 -26.48 10.08
N ASP A 201 2.60 -26.53 11.13
CA ASP A 201 2.17 -26.65 12.53
C ASP A 201 1.49 -25.37 13.06
N LEU A 202 1.59 -24.26 12.33
CA LEU A 202 0.94 -23.01 12.70
C LEU A 202 -0.49 -22.98 12.18
N ASP A 203 -1.44 -22.74 13.09
CA ASP A 203 -2.81 -22.39 12.72
C ASP A 203 -2.83 -20.94 12.24
N LEU A 204 -3.17 -20.77 10.96
CA LEU A 204 -3.30 -19.47 10.32
C LEU A 204 -4.77 -19.06 10.17
N SER A 205 -5.71 -19.93 10.55
CA SER A 205 -7.14 -19.59 10.53
C SER A 205 -7.38 -18.39 11.44
N LEU A 206 -8.21 -17.45 10.96
CA LEU A 206 -8.57 -16.21 11.68
C LEU A 206 -7.43 -15.22 11.99
N THR A 207 -6.22 -15.44 11.46
CA THR A 207 -5.09 -14.51 11.66
C THR A 207 -5.30 -13.17 10.96
N LEU A 208 -5.90 -13.17 9.77
CA LEU A 208 -6.26 -11.94 9.05
C LEU A 208 -7.71 -11.54 9.31
N ARG A 209 -7.90 -10.38 9.95
CA ARG A 209 -9.21 -9.72 10.07
C ARG A 209 -9.67 -9.09 8.75
N VAL A 210 -10.96 -8.75 8.65
CA VAL A 210 -11.61 -8.16 7.46
C VAL A 210 -10.82 -6.98 6.86
N LYS A 211 -10.34 -6.04 7.68
CA LYS A 211 -9.52 -4.89 7.19
C LYS A 211 -8.23 -5.33 6.48
N HIS A 212 -7.64 -6.43 6.91
CA HIS A 212 -6.42 -6.97 6.33
C HIS A 212 -6.74 -7.72 5.03
N ILE A 213 -7.82 -8.52 5.01
CA ILE A 213 -8.31 -9.19 3.81
C ILE A 213 -8.61 -8.17 2.71
N TYR A 214 -9.32 -7.09 3.04
CA TYR A 214 -9.56 -5.96 2.13
C TYR A 214 -8.26 -5.42 1.54
N THR A 215 -7.22 -5.28 2.36
CA THR A 215 -5.93 -4.75 1.90
C THR A 215 -5.18 -5.74 1.00
N VAL A 216 -5.18 -7.02 1.34
CA VAL A 216 -4.59 -8.09 0.51
C VAL A 216 -5.28 -8.17 -0.86
N CYS A 217 -6.61 -8.02 -0.90
CA CYS A 217 -7.41 -8.06 -2.12
C CYS A 217 -7.07 -6.96 -3.14
N LYS A 218 -6.26 -5.96 -2.77
CA LYS A 218 -5.76 -4.93 -3.69
C LYS A 218 -4.68 -5.44 -4.64
N TYR A 219 -4.05 -6.58 -4.34
CA TYR A 219 -2.93 -7.11 -5.15
C TYR A 219 -2.87 -8.65 -5.23
N VAL A 220 -3.83 -9.36 -4.65
CA VAL A 220 -3.82 -10.82 -4.57
C VAL A 220 -3.93 -11.47 -5.95
N THR A 221 -3.10 -12.45 -6.26
CA THR A 221 -3.26 -13.27 -7.47
C THR A 221 -4.14 -14.48 -7.19
N VAL A 222 -4.68 -15.12 -8.24
CA VAL A 222 -5.45 -16.37 -8.09
C VAL A 222 -4.62 -17.46 -7.38
N ASP A 223 -3.33 -17.56 -7.73
CA ASP A 223 -2.39 -18.47 -7.07
C ASP A 223 -2.28 -18.18 -5.56
N LEU A 224 -2.04 -16.92 -5.19
CA LEU A 224 -1.94 -16.52 -3.80
C LEU A 224 -3.27 -16.73 -3.04
N ALA A 225 -4.42 -16.45 -3.67
CA ALA A 225 -5.74 -16.69 -3.09
C ALA A 225 -5.96 -18.18 -2.78
N ASN A 226 -5.60 -19.07 -3.71
CA ASN A 226 -5.69 -20.51 -3.50
C ASN A 226 -4.75 -21.00 -2.40
N ARG A 227 -3.51 -20.48 -2.35
CA ARG A 227 -2.53 -20.78 -1.29
C ARG A 227 -3.01 -20.33 0.09
N LEU A 228 -3.55 -19.12 0.19
CA LEU A 228 -4.16 -18.60 1.42
C LEU A 228 -5.32 -19.48 1.88
N LEU A 229 -6.24 -19.82 0.96
CA LEU A 229 -7.39 -20.67 1.25
C LEU A 229 -6.97 -22.08 1.72
N ALA A 230 -5.96 -22.67 1.08
CA ALA A 230 -5.41 -23.98 1.46
C ALA A 230 -4.86 -24.02 2.90
N ARG A 231 -4.52 -22.87 3.47
CA ARG A 231 -4.06 -22.70 4.86
C ARG A 231 -5.14 -22.13 5.79
N GLY A 232 -6.41 -22.09 5.34
CA GLY A 232 -7.55 -21.64 6.14
C GLY A 232 -7.76 -20.12 6.19
N ILE A 233 -7.08 -19.35 5.33
CA ILE A 233 -7.33 -17.91 5.16
C ILE A 233 -8.25 -17.71 3.97
N ASP A 234 -9.55 -17.64 4.22
CA ASP A 234 -10.54 -17.37 3.19
C ASP A 234 -10.69 -15.87 2.95
N ILE A 235 -10.12 -15.38 1.85
CA ILE A 235 -10.22 -13.96 1.44
C ILE A 235 -11.60 -13.60 0.87
N SER A 236 -12.44 -14.59 0.57
CA SER A 236 -13.80 -14.39 0.07
C SER A 236 -14.77 -14.03 1.20
N MET A 237 -14.40 -14.32 2.46
CA MET A 237 -15.18 -13.97 3.64
C MET A 237 -15.20 -12.45 3.89
N GLY A 238 -16.21 -11.79 3.33
CA GLY A 238 -16.56 -10.41 3.64
C GLY A 238 -17.81 -10.35 4.52
N LEU A 239 -17.68 -10.50 5.84
CA LEU A 239 -18.80 -10.21 6.74
C LEU A 239 -19.03 -8.69 6.78
N ALA A 240 -20.22 -8.27 6.34
CA ALA A 240 -20.75 -6.94 6.53
C ALA A 240 -21.05 -6.73 8.02
N THR A 241 -20.18 -6.03 8.74
CA THR A 241 -20.51 -5.53 10.07
C THR A 241 -20.11 -4.07 10.20
N GLY A 242 -21.09 -3.17 10.07
CA GLY A 242 -21.06 -1.79 10.57
C GLY A 242 -20.51 -0.72 9.61
N ASN A 243 -21.33 0.32 9.39
CA ASN A 243 -21.13 1.67 8.82
C ASN A 243 -20.22 1.92 7.59
N GLY A 244 -19.65 0.89 6.97
CA GLY A 244 -18.91 1.02 5.71
C GLY A 244 -18.55 -0.34 5.14
N ASN A 245 -19.51 -0.99 4.46
CA ASN A 245 -19.50 -2.34 3.88
C ASN A 245 -18.37 -2.61 2.86
N LEU A 246 -17.11 -2.36 3.20
CA LEU A 246 -15.97 -2.63 2.33
C LEU A 246 -15.60 -4.12 2.39
N THR A 247 -15.81 -4.81 1.28
CA THR A 247 -15.55 -6.24 1.11
C THR A 247 -14.38 -6.48 0.16
N ALA A 248 -13.93 -7.73 0.00
CA ALA A 248 -12.96 -8.12 -1.02
C ALA A 248 -13.36 -7.61 -2.42
N TRP A 249 -14.64 -7.70 -2.77
CA TRP A 249 -15.20 -7.17 -4.02
C TRP A 249 -14.91 -5.67 -4.22
N HIS A 250 -15.04 -4.86 -3.16
CA HIS A 250 -14.75 -3.43 -3.23
C HIS A 250 -13.26 -3.16 -3.44
N ALA A 251 -12.39 -3.89 -2.74
CA ALA A 251 -10.94 -3.76 -2.92
C ALA A 251 -10.51 -4.11 -4.35
N VAL A 252 -11.08 -5.20 -4.90
CA VAL A 252 -10.78 -5.65 -6.26
C VAL A 252 -11.29 -4.64 -7.28
N ALA A 253 -12.54 -4.20 -7.13
CA ALA A 253 -13.17 -3.20 -7.98
C ALA A 253 -12.41 -1.87 -8.01
N GLU A 254 -11.88 -1.43 -6.87
CA GLU A 254 -11.28 -0.10 -6.71
C GLU A 254 -9.78 -0.09 -7.05
N PHE A 255 -9.03 -1.13 -6.67
CA PHE A 255 -7.56 -1.08 -6.67
C PHE A 255 -6.85 -2.18 -7.47
N HIS A 256 -7.49 -3.33 -7.69
CA HIS A 256 -6.74 -4.49 -8.19
C HIS A 256 -6.31 -4.33 -9.64
N PRO A 257 -5.03 -4.58 -9.99
CA PRO A 257 -4.51 -4.34 -11.34
C PRO A 257 -5.10 -5.28 -12.41
N ASP A 258 -5.44 -6.52 -12.04
CA ASP A 258 -6.12 -7.52 -12.89
C ASP A 258 -7.42 -7.98 -12.20
N PRO A 259 -8.49 -7.17 -12.22
CA PRO A 259 -9.69 -7.45 -11.43
C PRO A 259 -10.46 -8.66 -11.94
N LYS A 260 -10.40 -8.97 -13.24
CA LYS A 260 -11.18 -10.03 -13.87
C LYS A 260 -10.88 -11.40 -13.28
N SER A 261 -9.60 -11.79 -13.25
CA SER A 261 -9.17 -13.10 -12.74
C SER A 261 -9.60 -13.31 -11.28
N ILE A 262 -9.53 -12.26 -10.46
CA ILE A 262 -9.94 -12.33 -9.05
C ILE A 262 -11.46 -12.30 -8.90
N PHE A 263 -12.21 -11.57 -9.73
CA PHE A 263 -13.66 -11.63 -9.70
C PHE A 263 -14.19 -13.00 -10.10
N GLU A 264 -13.60 -13.67 -11.09
CA GLU A 264 -13.93 -15.05 -11.44
C GLU A 264 -13.66 -15.99 -10.25
N TRP A 265 -12.51 -15.83 -9.59
CA TRP A 265 -12.18 -16.59 -8.39
C TRP A 265 -13.18 -16.33 -7.25
N LEU A 266 -13.49 -15.06 -6.97
CA LEU A 266 -14.45 -14.67 -5.95
C LEU A 266 -15.84 -15.22 -6.27
N HIS A 267 -16.28 -15.15 -7.52
CA HIS A 267 -17.59 -15.64 -7.94
C HIS A 267 -17.79 -17.15 -7.66
N ILE A 268 -16.72 -17.95 -7.77
CA ILE A 268 -16.73 -19.38 -7.47
C ILE A 268 -16.82 -19.62 -5.95
N HIS A 269 -16.14 -18.81 -5.13
CA HIS A 269 -15.95 -19.06 -3.70
C HIS A 269 -16.92 -18.28 -2.80
N ALA A 270 -17.45 -17.14 -3.27
CA ALA A 270 -18.42 -16.30 -2.59
C ALA A 270 -19.31 -15.56 -3.59
N LEU A 271 -20.62 -15.74 -3.48
CA LEU A 271 -21.56 -14.95 -4.27
C LEU A 271 -21.56 -13.49 -3.79
N LEU A 272 -21.37 -12.54 -4.71
CA LEU A 272 -21.55 -11.12 -4.43
C LEU A 272 -23.02 -10.88 -4.05
N PRO A 273 -23.32 -10.46 -2.79
CA PRO A 273 -24.68 -10.18 -2.37
C PRO A 273 -25.29 -9.09 -3.26
N GLN A 274 -26.56 -9.27 -3.62
CA GLN A 274 -27.25 -8.38 -4.56
C GLN A 274 -27.25 -6.94 -4.07
N GLU A 275 -27.36 -6.73 -2.76
CA GLU A 275 -27.39 -5.42 -2.11
C GLU A 275 -26.06 -4.67 -2.21
N LEU A 276 -24.95 -5.39 -2.41
CA LEU A 276 -23.61 -4.79 -2.52
C LEU A 276 -23.21 -4.49 -3.97
N ARG A 277 -23.87 -5.07 -4.97
CA ARG A 277 -23.52 -4.87 -6.38
C ARG A 277 -23.52 -3.41 -6.81
N PRO A 278 -24.54 -2.59 -6.50
CA PRO A 278 -24.54 -1.18 -6.90
C PRO A 278 -23.36 -0.42 -6.27
N ALA A 279 -23.01 -0.73 -5.02
CA ALA A 279 -21.91 -0.08 -4.32
C ALA A 279 -20.54 -0.47 -4.89
N VAL A 280 -20.33 -1.74 -5.23
CA VAL A 280 -19.09 -2.23 -5.85
C VAL A 280 -18.91 -1.64 -7.25
N LEU A 281 -19.97 -1.63 -8.08
CA LEU A 281 -19.93 -1.02 -9.40
C LEU A 281 -19.71 0.49 -9.35
N LEU A 282 -20.35 1.17 -8.40
CA LEU A 282 -20.13 2.60 -8.18
C LEU A 282 -18.66 2.88 -7.82
N ARG A 283 -18.03 2.05 -6.96
CA ARG A 283 -16.60 2.19 -6.63
C ARG A 283 -15.69 1.98 -7.83
N ALA A 284 -15.93 0.95 -8.63
CA ALA A 284 -15.18 0.74 -9.87
C ALA A 284 -15.29 1.98 -10.80
N THR A 285 -16.48 2.56 -10.89
CA THR A 285 -16.75 3.75 -11.71
C THR A 285 -16.06 5.00 -11.17
N GLN A 286 -16.14 5.24 -9.86
CA GLN A 286 -15.47 6.37 -9.18
C GLN A 286 -13.94 6.34 -9.33
N SER A 287 -13.38 5.15 -9.50
CA SER A 287 -11.94 4.93 -9.68
C SER A 287 -11.55 4.69 -11.14
N ASP A 288 -12.45 4.94 -12.10
CA ASP A 288 -12.21 4.78 -13.54
C ASP A 288 -11.67 3.37 -13.92
N ARG A 289 -12.10 2.34 -13.18
CA ARG A 289 -11.66 0.95 -13.35
C ARG A 289 -12.53 0.25 -14.40
N VAL A 290 -12.25 0.52 -15.68
CA VAL A 290 -13.04 0.04 -16.83
C VAL A 290 -13.25 -1.47 -16.79
N GLU A 291 -12.19 -2.26 -16.71
CA GLU A 291 -12.28 -3.72 -16.75
C GLU A 291 -13.13 -4.27 -15.59
N ALA A 292 -12.96 -3.71 -14.39
CA ALA A 292 -13.75 -4.10 -13.23
C ALA A 292 -15.24 -3.77 -13.42
N ALA A 293 -15.54 -2.55 -13.88
CA ALA A 293 -16.90 -2.09 -14.09
C ALA A 293 -17.62 -2.93 -15.18
N ILE A 294 -16.97 -3.17 -16.31
CA ILE A 294 -17.52 -3.98 -17.40
C ILE A 294 -17.80 -5.41 -16.93
N TRP A 295 -16.86 -6.04 -16.21
CA TRP A 295 -17.10 -7.37 -15.66
C TRP A 295 -18.35 -7.40 -14.75
N LEU A 296 -18.50 -6.42 -13.87
CA LEU A 296 -19.66 -6.31 -12.98
C LEU A 296 -20.98 -6.09 -13.73
N ILE A 297 -20.97 -5.32 -14.83
CA ILE A 297 -22.12 -5.08 -15.71
C ILE A 297 -22.52 -6.38 -16.46
N ASP A 298 -21.53 -7.12 -16.95
CA ASP A 298 -21.76 -8.38 -17.68
C ASP A 298 -22.32 -9.47 -16.77
N HIS A 299 -21.94 -9.45 -15.49
CA HIS A 299 -22.33 -10.44 -14.48
C HIS A 299 -23.49 -9.98 -13.58
N SER A 300 -24.15 -8.86 -13.92
CA SER A 300 -25.42 -8.47 -13.31
C SER A 300 -26.60 -8.72 -14.26
N ASN A 301 -27.73 -9.08 -13.63
CA ASN A 301 -28.99 -9.37 -14.29
C ASN A 301 -30.03 -8.25 -14.08
N ASP A 302 -29.70 -7.22 -13.29
CA ASP A 302 -30.63 -6.17 -12.91
C ASP A 302 -30.13 -4.79 -13.35
N SER A 303 -30.85 -4.19 -14.29
CA SER A 303 -30.55 -2.86 -14.81
C SER A 303 -30.70 -1.73 -13.80
N ILE A 304 -31.48 -1.94 -12.72
CA ILE A 304 -31.66 -0.93 -11.66
C ILE A 304 -30.34 -0.71 -10.90
N GLU A 305 -29.51 -1.74 -10.79
CA GLU A 305 -28.22 -1.68 -10.09
C GLU A 305 -27.23 -0.71 -10.76
N TYR A 306 -27.43 -0.37 -12.04
CA TYR A 306 -26.51 0.46 -12.81
C TYR A 306 -26.71 1.96 -12.62
N ARG A 307 -27.86 2.41 -12.09
CA ARG A 307 -28.20 3.84 -12.08
C ARG A 307 -27.18 4.72 -11.36
N PRO A 308 -26.73 4.40 -10.13
CA PRO A 308 -25.72 5.22 -9.45
C PRO A 308 -24.42 5.31 -10.23
N ALA A 309 -23.98 4.20 -10.83
CA ALA A 309 -22.77 4.13 -11.63
C ALA A 309 -22.90 4.89 -12.95
N ALA A 310 -24.07 4.83 -13.61
CA ALA A 310 -24.32 5.58 -14.85
C ALA A 310 -24.26 7.10 -14.62
N ILE A 311 -24.88 7.57 -13.52
CA ILE A 311 -24.83 8.99 -13.11
C ILE A 311 -23.39 9.42 -12.80
N GLU A 312 -22.64 8.59 -12.06
CA GLU A 312 -21.23 8.88 -11.78
C GLU A 312 -20.38 8.91 -13.06
N ALA A 313 -20.55 7.93 -13.94
CA ALA A 313 -19.85 7.87 -15.22
C ALA A 313 -20.21 9.04 -16.14
N ALA A 314 -21.46 9.51 -16.12
CA ALA A 314 -21.92 10.70 -16.83
C ALA A 314 -21.22 11.97 -16.34
N LYS A 315 -21.16 12.18 -15.02
CA LYS A 315 -20.52 13.35 -14.39
C LYS A 315 -19.05 13.48 -14.73
N ARG A 316 -18.30 12.37 -14.61
CA ARG A 316 -16.84 12.35 -14.80
C ARG A 316 -16.48 12.68 -16.24
N GLN A 317 -15.28 13.22 -16.47
CA GLN A 317 -14.85 13.68 -17.81
C GLN A 317 -13.53 13.03 -18.24
N THR A 318 -13.48 11.71 -18.07
CA THR A 318 -12.35 10.81 -18.43
C THR A 318 -12.74 9.89 -19.60
N ASP A 319 -11.75 9.33 -20.30
CA ASP A 319 -12.02 8.38 -21.39
C ASP A 319 -12.56 7.04 -20.83
N GLU A 320 -12.10 6.67 -19.65
CA GLU A 320 -12.52 5.51 -18.88
C GLU A 320 -14.00 5.62 -18.50
N SER A 321 -14.44 6.74 -17.92
CA SER A 321 -15.85 6.96 -17.58
C SER A 321 -16.76 6.95 -18.81
N ALA A 322 -16.28 7.41 -19.99
CA ALA A 322 -17.03 7.30 -21.23
C ALA A 322 -17.18 5.85 -21.71
N THR A 323 -16.17 5.02 -21.48
CA THR A 323 -16.20 3.59 -21.80
C THR A 323 -17.12 2.83 -20.84
N ILE A 324 -17.08 3.15 -19.55
CA ILE A 324 -17.98 2.55 -18.55
C ILE A 324 -19.43 2.92 -18.84
N LEU A 325 -19.72 4.20 -19.13
CA LEU A 325 -21.07 4.65 -19.47
C LEU A 325 -21.60 3.93 -20.72
N ASP A 326 -20.76 3.76 -21.74
CA ASP A 326 -21.11 3.01 -22.95
C ASP A 326 -21.50 1.57 -22.64
N GLY A 327 -20.70 0.88 -21.81
CA GLY A 327 -21.01 -0.49 -21.37
C GLY A 327 -22.35 -0.59 -20.65
N ILE A 328 -22.67 0.38 -19.77
CA ILE A 328 -23.96 0.45 -19.09
C ILE A 328 -25.11 0.66 -20.09
N VAL A 329 -24.96 1.62 -21.02
CA VAL A 329 -25.99 1.94 -22.03
C VAL A 329 -26.23 0.76 -22.98
N GLN A 330 -25.19 0.07 -23.41
CA GLN A 330 -25.30 -1.14 -24.23
C GLN A 330 -25.99 -2.27 -23.47
N ARG A 331 -25.64 -2.50 -22.19
CA ARG A 331 -26.27 -3.56 -21.40
C ARG A 331 -27.75 -3.28 -21.12
N THR A 332 -28.09 -2.03 -20.82
CA THR A 332 -29.47 -1.60 -20.56
C THR A 332 -30.34 -1.67 -21.81
N SER A 333 -29.83 -1.25 -22.98
CA SER A 333 -30.57 -1.39 -24.25
C SER A 333 -30.86 -2.84 -24.64
N LEU A 334 -29.96 -3.77 -24.34
CA LEU A 334 -30.23 -5.21 -24.49
C LEU A 334 -31.35 -5.71 -23.55
N ALA A 335 -31.51 -5.10 -22.37
CA ALA A 335 -32.53 -5.46 -21.39
C ALA A 335 -33.91 -4.81 -21.65
N GLN A 336 -33.99 -3.74 -22.47
CA GLN A 336 -35.19 -2.95 -22.76
C GLN A 336 -36.34 -3.69 -23.48
N SER A 337 -36.22 -5.00 -23.74
CA SER A 337 -37.36 -5.81 -24.20
C SER A 337 -38.44 -6.02 -23.13
N ARG A 338 -38.23 -5.62 -21.86
CA ARG A 338 -39.14 -5.93 -20.74
C ARG A 338 -39.68 -4.77 -19.91
N ASP A 339 -39.05 -3.58 -19.92
CA ASP A 339 -39.57 -2.44 -19.15
C ASP A 339 -39.10 -1.09 -19.72
N ARG A 340 -40.03 -0.21 -20.13
CA ARG A 340 -39.72 1.11 -20.75
C ARG A 340 -39.36 2.20 -19.73
N SER A 341 -39.32 1.89 -18.45
CA SER A 341 -39.23 2.87 -17.34
C SER A 341 -37.85 3.00 -16.70
N LEU A 342 -36.85 2.25 -17.17
CA LEU A 342 -35.64 1.97 -16.37
C LEU A 342 -34.60 3.10 -16.30
N PHE A 343 -34.69 4.16 -17.12
CA PHE A 343 -33.76 5.30 -17.03
C PHE A 343 -34.30 6.57 -17.71
N PRO A 344 -34.47 7.71 -17.01
CA PRO A 344 -34.67 8.98 -17.68
C PRO A 344 -33.33 9.38 -18.31
N LEU A 345 -33.15 9.13 -19.63
CA LEU A 345 -31.95 9.54 -20.38
C LEU A 345 -31.63 11.03 -20.20
N GLN A 346 -32.65 11.83 -19.96
CA GLN A 346 -32.54 13.24 -19.59
C GLN A 346 -31.63 13.46 -18.37
N ASP A 347 -31.73 12.64 -17.32
CA ASP A 347 -30.87 12.72 -16.15
C ASP A 347 -29.39 12.54 -16.54
N LEU A 348 -29.08 11.60 -17.45
CA LEU A 348 -27.69 11.40 -17.91
C LEU A 348 -27.19 12.60 -18.70
N VAL A 349 -27.99 13.14 -19.61
CA VAL A 349 -27.57 14.28 -20.42
C VAL A 349 -27.34 15.50 -19.54
N VAL A 350 -28.22 15.77 -18.58
CA VAL A 350 -28.05 16.81 -17.57
C VAL A 350 -26.73 16.63 -16.82
N GLU A 351 -26.42 15.41 -16.39
CA GLU A 351 -25.22 15.12 -15.60
C GLU A 351 -23.93 15.17 -16.44
N ILE A 352 -23.98 14.74 -17.71
CA ILE A 352 -22.86 14.89 -18.67
C ILE A 352 -22.55 16.37 -18.90
N VAL A 353 -23.56 17.17 -19.21
CA VAL A 353 -23.40 18.60 -19.48
C VAL A 353 -22.93 19.33 -18.23
N SER A 354 -23.55 19.07 -17.08
CA SER A 354 -23.17 19.69 -15.81
C SER A 354 -21.74 19.34 -15.41
N GLY A 355 -21.33 18.08 -15.60
CA GLY A 355 -19.96 17.60 -15.38
C GLY A 355 -18.95 18.29 -16.29
N ALA A 356 -19.27 18.43 -17.58
CA ALA A 356 -18.43 19.14 -18.54
C ALA A 356 -18.30 20.63 -18.20
N CYS A 357 -19.40 21.30 -17.89
CA CYS A 357 -19.40 22.72 -17.50
C CYS A 357 -18.57 22.96 -16.23
N THR A 358 -18.73 22.10 -15.22
CA THR A 358 -17.95 22.17 -13.97
C THR A 358 -16.46 22.01 -14.26
N LYS A 359 -16.08 21.01 -15.05
CA LYS A 359 -14.67 20.79 -15.41
C LYS A 359 -14.07 21.93 -16.21
N SER A 360 -14.83 22.54 -17.12
CA SER A 360 -14.39 23.71 -17.89
C SER A 360 -14.08 24.90 -16.97
N ARG A 361 -14.95 25.16 -15.99
CA ARG A 361 -14.73 26.20 -14.97
C ARG A 361 -13.46 25.93 -14.16
N ASP A 362 -13.23 24.70 -13.73
CA ASP A 362 -11.99 24.33 -13.02
C ASP A 362 -10.73 24.58 -13.87
N LEU A 363 -10.78 24.24 -15.16
CA LEU A 363 -9.68 24.49 -16.09
C LEU A 363 -9.43 25.99 -16.27
N PHE A 364 -10.49 26.80 -16.32
CA PHE A 364 -10.40 28.25 -16.43
C PHE A 364 -9.72 28.85 -15.19
N MET A 365 -10.16 28.46 -13.99
CA MET A 365 -9.54 28.92 -12.73
C MET A 365 -8.06 28.53 -12.64
N LYS A 366 -7.71 27.31 -13.05
CA LYS A 366 -6.30 26.86 -13.10
C LYS A 366 -5.46 27.71 -14.05
N LYS A 367 -6.01 28.03 -15.23
CA LYS A 367 -5.34 28.89 -16.21
C LYS A 367 -5.08 30.28 -15.63
N GLU A 368 -6.06 30.91 -14.98
CA GLU A 368 -5.89 32.24 -14.38
C GLU A 368 -4.76 32.27 -13.35
N VAL A 369 -4.76 31.32 -12.41
CA VAL A 369 -3.71 31.21 -11.37
C VAL A 369 -2.31 31.00 -11.96
N LEU A 370 -2.20 30.21 -13.05
CA LEU A 370 -0.91 29.98 -13.72
C LEU A 370 -0.44 31.22 -14.48
N CYS A 371 -1.34 31.90 -15.19
CA CYS A 371 -1.03 33.14 -15.92
C CYS A 371 -0.55 34.27 -14.98
N GLU A 372 -1.13 34.40 -13.79
CA GLU A 372 -0.70 35.37 -12.78
C GLU A 372 0.69 35.08 -12.22
N ARG A 373 1.04 33.79 -12.04
CA ARG A 373 2.34 33.38 -11.48
C ARG A 373 3.46 33.35 -12.51
N GLN A 374 3.14 33.16 -13.79
CA GLN A 374 4.12 32.85 -14.83
C GLN A 374 3.78 33.54 -16.17
N ALA A 375 3.75 34.87 -16.17
CA ALA A 375 3.43 35.69 -17.35
C ALA A 375 4.25 35.33 -18.62
N ARG A 376 5.47 34.79 -18.47
CA ARG A 376 6.32 34.36 -19.60
C ARG A 376 5.83 33.08 -20.31
N PHE A 377 4.91 32.33 -19.71
CA PHE A 377 4.37 31.07 -20.26
C PHE A 377 2.87 31.17 -20.59
N ALA A 378 2.29 32.38 -20.58
CA ALA A 378 0.85 32.59 -20.76
C ALA A 378 0.29 32.02 -22.09
N GLU A 379 1.04 32.15 -23.19
CA GLU A 379 0.65 31.58 -24.49
C GLU A 379 0.62 30.05 -24.46
N GLN A 380 1.65 29.42 -23.91
CA GLN A 380 1.73 27.97 -23.76
C GLN A 380 0.60 27.43 -22.88
N HIS A 381 0.26 28.12 -21.78
CA HIS A 381 -0.86 27.75 -20.92
C HIS A 381 -2.22 27.95 -21.62
N ALA A 382 -2.36 28.95 -22.49
CA ALA A 382 -3.57 29.16 -23.29
C ALA A 382 -3.79 28.05 -24.33
N GLU A 383 -2.73 27.56 -24.97
CA GLU A 383 -2.80 26.43 -25.90
C GLU A 383 -3.19 25.13 -25.20
N VAL A 384 -2.55 24.83 -24.05
CA VAL A 384 -2.89 23.66 -23.23
C VAL A 384 -4.36 23.71 -22.82
N TYR A 385 -4.83 24.86 -22.32
CA TYR A 385 -6.23 25.05 -21.95
C TYR A 385 -7.20 24.81 -23.12
N LYS A 386 -6.90 25.36 -24.30
CA LYS A 386 -7.74 25.17 -25.50
C LYS A 386 -7.79 23.70 -25.93
N SER A 387 -6.67 23.00 -25.85
CA SER A 387 -6.59 21.56 -26.13
C SER A 387 -7.44 20.75 -25.15
N GLU A 388 -7.32 21.04 -23.86
CA GLU A 388 -8.10 20.36 -22.81
C GLU A 388 -9.61 20.61 -22.93
N LEU A 389 -10.03 21.85 -23.26
CA LEU A 389 -11.42 22.16 -23.57
C LEU A 389 -11.94 21.35 -24.77
N THR A 390 -11.15 21.25 -25.83
CA THR A 390 -11.54 20.49 -27.03
C THR A 390 -11.73 19.01 -26.71
N ILE A 391 -10.86 18.44 -25.87
CA ILE A 391 -10.97 17.05 -25.40
C ILE A 391 -12.22 16.87 -24.54
N LEU A 392 -12.49 17.81 -23.63
CA LEU A 392 -13.65 17.83 -22.76
C LEU A 392 -14.97 17.83 -23.56
N GLU A 393 -15.09 18.72 -24.54
CA GLU A 393 -16.26 18.77 -25.44
C GLU A 393 -16.44 17.45 -26.19
N LYS A 394 -15.37 16.91 -26.78
CA LYS A 394 -15.42 15.64 -27.51
C LYS A 394 -15.94 14.50 -26.63
N ARG A 395 -15.48 14.43 -25.37
CA ARG A 395 -15.94 13.41 -24.40
C ARG A 395 -17.43 13.59 -24.08
N ALA A 396 -17.87 14.80 -23.78
CA ALA A 396 -19.28 15.08 -23.47
C ALA A 396 -20.20 14.75 -24.66
N ILE A 397 -19.82 15.18 -25.86
CA ILE A 397 -20.52 14.88 -27.11
C ILE A 397 -20.61 13.37 -27.33
N LEU A 398 -19.50 12.64 -27.18
CA LEU A 398 -19.48 11.19 -27.36
C LEU A 398 -20.43 10.48 -26.38
N LYS A 399 -20.44 10.89 -25.11
CA LYS A 399 -21.33 10.32 -24.08
C LYS A 399 -22.80 10.58 -24.39
N ILE A 400 -23.14 11.79 -24.84
CA ILE A 400 -24.50 12.14 -25.27
C ILE A 400 -24.90 11.28 -26.46
N GLN A 401 -24.08 11.23 -27.51
CA GLN A 401 -24.35 10.44 -28.71
C GLN A 401 -24.59 8.95 -28.39
N LYS A 402 -23.79 8.35 -27.50
CA LYS A 402 -23.97 6.97 -27.06
C LYS A 402 -25.28 6.77 -26.31
N SER A 403 -25.63 7.71 -25.42
CA SER A 403 -26.88 7.65 -24.65
C SER A 403 -28.12 7.77 -25.55
N LEU A 404 -28.04 8.56 -26.62
CA LEU A 404 -29.15 8.79 -27.57
C LEU A 404 -29.49 7.58 -28.47
N VAL A 405 -28.61 6.59 -28.61
CA VAL A 405 -28.89 5.40 -29.43
C VAL A 405 -30.07 4.56 -28.86
N CYS A 406 -30.43 4.78 -27.58
CA CYS A 406 -31.32 3.88 -26.85
C CYS A 406 -32.77 4.36 -26.67
N ASN A 407 -33.17 5.55 -27.13
CA ASN A 407 -34.59 5.97 -27.11
C ASN A 407 -34.89 7.20 -27.97
N SER A 408 -36.11 7.28 -28.52
CA SER A 408 -36.56 8.40 -29.37
C SER A 408 -37.20 9.56 -28.61
N ASP A 409 -37.58 9.36 -27.34
CA ASP A 409 -38.37 10.32 -26.58
C ASP A 409 -37.48 10.96 -25.50
N TRP A 410 -37.00 12.17 -25.77
CA TRP A 410 -36.26 12.98 -24.82
C TRP A 410 -36.67 14.44 -24.94
N PHE A 411 -36.48 15.20 -23.86
CA PHE A 411 -36.78 16.63 -23.77
C PHE A 411 -35.54 17.36 -23.27
N LEU A 412 -34.95 18.24 -24.08
CA LEU A 412 -33.82 19.07 -23.68
C LEU A 412 -34.26 20.45 -23.17
N ASP A 413 -33.70 20.86 -22.04
CA ASP A 413 -33.91 22.20 -21.48
C ASP A 413 -32.92 23.20 -22.10
N MET A 414 -33.43 24.35 -22.56
CA MET A 414 -32.63 25.50 -23.01
C MET A 414 -31.58 25.92 -21.97
N ALA A 415 -31.83 25.69 -20.69
CA ALA A 415 -30.87 25.93 -19.62
C ALA A 415 -29.54 25.17 -19.81
N LEU A 416 -29.56 23.96 -20.38
CA LEU A 416 -28.34 23.17 -20.64
C LEU A 416 -27.50 23.77 -21.77
N VAL A 417 -28.16 24.28 -22.83
CA VAL A 417 -27.49 24.99 -23.93
C VAL A 417 -26.79 26.24 -23.39
N LEU A 418 -27.51 27.05 -22.61
CA LEU A 418 -26.97 28.27 -22.02
C LEU A 418 -25.78 27.96 -21.09
N ALA A 419 -25.89 26.93 -20.24
CA ALA A 419 -24.81 26.52 -19.35
C ALA A 419 -23.54 26.09 -20.14
N ALA A 420 -23.70 25.34 -21.24
CA ALA A 420 -22.57 24.96 -22.10
C ALA A 420 -21.90 26.17 -22.77
N ARG A 421 -22.69 27.16 -23.22
CA ARG A 421 -22.16 28.42 -23.80
C ARG A 421 -21.40 29.23 -22.76
N GLU A 422 -21.94 29.39 -21.56
CA GLU A 422 -21.28 30.08 -20.44
C GLU A 422 -19.96 29.40 -20.04
N ALA A 423 -19.89 28.08 -20.17
CA ALA A 423 -18.69 27.30 -19.91
C ALA A 423 -17.68 27.28 -21.09
N ASN A 424 -17.88 28.09 -22.14
CA ASN A 424 -17.07 28.09 -23.36
C ASN A 424 -17.00 26.73 -24.08
N LEU A 425 -18.05 25.92 -23.98
CA LEU A 425 -18.19 24.63 -24.64
C LEU A 425 -19.09 24.76 -25.89
N HIS A 426 -18.62 25.53 -26.88
CA HIS A 426 -19.39 25.88 -28.08
C HIS A 426 -19.81 24.69 -28.94
N ASN A 427 -18.96 23.68 -29.09
CA ASN A 427 -19.30 22.49 -29.88
C ASN A 427 -20.37 21.65 -29.16
N LEU A 428 -20.30 21.58 -27.82
CA LEU A 428 -21.31 20.91 -27.01
C LEU A 428 -22.65 21.66 -27.08
N ALA A 429 -22.62 22.99 -26.94
CA ALA A 429 -23.81 23.82 -27.08
C ALA A 429 -24.48 23.66 -28.47
N GLY A 430 -23.68 23.68 -29.54
CA GLY A 430 -24.19 23.49 -30.90
C GLY A 430 -24.81 22.12 -31.13
N LEU A 431 -24.29 21.06 -30.50
CA LEU A 431 -24.94 19.74 -30.51
C LEU A 431 -26.29 19.80 -29.79
N LEU A 432 -26.36 20.41 -28.61
CA LEU A 432 -27.59 20.49 -27.82
C LEU A 432 -28.67 21.33 -28.53
N ASP A 433 -28.30 22.43 -29.18
CA ASP A 433 -29.19 23.24 -30.03
C ASP A 433 -29.78 22.39 -31.16
N HIS A 434 -28.92 21.69 -31.92
CA HIS A 434 -29.35 20.83 -33.03
C HIS A 434 -30.23 19.66 -32.59
N LEU A 435 -30.00 19.19 -31.37
CA LEU A 435 -30.85 18.20 -30.75
C LEU A 435 -32.23 18.84 -30.48
N MET A 436 -32.32 19.95 -29.74
CA MET A 436 -33.61 20.60 -29.44
C MET A 436 -34.47 20.89 -30.68
N ASP A 437 -33.86 21.24 -31.82
CA ASP A 437 -34.57 21.50 -33.08
C ASP A 437 -35.19 20.26 -33.76
N LYS A 438 -34.87 19.04 -33.28
CA LYS A 438 -35.40 17.77 -33.80
C LYS A 438 -36.59 17.22 -33.03
N GLU A 439 -36.92 17.80 -31.88
CA GLU A 439 -38.20 17.60 -31.19
C GLU A 439 -39.33 18.33 -31.94
#